data_AF-A0A1X1JBI6-F1
#
_entry.id   AF-A0A1X1JBI6-F1
#
_cell.length_a   1.000
_cell.length_b   1.000
_cell.length_c   1.000
_cell.angle_alpha   90.00
_cell.angle_beta   90.00
_cell.angle_gamma   90.00
#
_symmetry.space_group_name_H-M   'P 1'
#
loop_
_entity.id
_entity.type
_entity.pdbx_description
1 polymer ?
#
loop_
_entity_poly.entity_id
_entity_poly.type
_entity_poly.pdbx_seq_one_letter_code
_entity_poly.pdbx_strand_id
1 'polypeptide(L)'
;MKKNRAKRVSHDKKRSRLLSLVGIFGIATILLGSAIGYKLLQKQSYEQKIEALKSEKDQQFNSGSQKDHFRKGQAEVIAYYPLQGEEVIASVREKINQDIKEKLEDKEDLVFYYTEQLDPVLKGVVARNISKQVYDLSASKVEEKEKTSLGKIFLTEDGKDFDLSRLFKDASKAKELLLTQIKSTLEDKKLDQAKIDQVIKSFTDQELASWSFDYKDSQIILYPANSGETVEEIALPISSFFDVIESSYLLEKDAELYQAYFAKKNKKVVALTFDDGPNPTTTPQALDTLAKYGVKATFFVLGKNIAGNENLLKRMKSEGHVVGNHSWSHPVLSQLSLEDAKKQITDTEDLLTQVLGSSSKLMRPPYGAITDDIRNSLDLSFIMWDVDSLDWKSRNEAAILTEIQHQVRNGSIILMHDIHGPSVNSLPSVIEYLKGEGYTFVTVPELLNSRLKAHEIYYDRDQ
;
A
#
# COMPACT_ATOMS: atom_id res chain seq x y z
N MET A 1 83.62 21.70 77.81
CA MET A 1 83.20 22.15 76.45
C MET A 1 82.43 21.12 75.58
N LYS A 2 82.35 19.81 75.90
CA LYS A 2 81.68 18.81 75.02
C LYS A 2 80.13 18.72 75.13
N LYS A 3 79.50 19.04 76.27
CA LYS A 3 78.03 18.95 76.46
C LYS A 3 77.21 20.00 75.68
N ASN A 4 77.75 21.20 75.45
CA ASN A 4 77.03 22.27 74.73
C ASN A 4 77.01 22.08 73.20
N ARG A 5 77.97 21.35 72.62
CA ARG A 5 78.04 21.09 71.18
C ARG A 5 77.04 20.01 70.74
N ALA A 6 76.84 18.97 71.55
CA ALA A 6 75.86 17.90 71.30
C ALA A 6 74.39 18.38 71.41
N LYS A 7 74.09 19.28 72.37
CA LYS A 7 72.76 19.92 72.49
C LYS A 7 72.43 20.82 71.28
N ARG A 8 73.42 21.59 70.76
CA ARG A 8 73.23 22.41 69.55
C ARG A 8 72.97 21.59 68.28
N VAL A 9 73.73 20.52 68.05
CA VAL A 9 73.55 19.64 66.86
C VAL A 9 72.20 18.89 66.90
N SER A 10 71.74 18.48 68.08
CA SER A 10 70.40 17.88 68.27
C SER A 10 69.27 18.88 68.00
N HIS A 11 69.44 20.13 68.45
CA HIS A 11 68.46 21.19 68.23
C HIS A 11 68.36 21.60 66.75
N ASP A 12 69.49 21.62 66.03
CA ASP A 12 69.52 21.93 64.58
C ASP A 12 68.88 20.82 63.73
N LYS A 13 69.14 19.54 64.07
CA LYS A 13 68.45 18.40 63.42
C LYS A 13 66.94 18.41 63.67
N LYS A 14 66.48 18.78 64.87
CA LYS A 14 65.05 18.94 65.17
C LYS A 14 64.44 20.10 64.40
N ARG A 15 65.12 21.24 64.31
CA ARG A 15 64.65 22.43 63.58
C ARG A 15 64.61 22.20 62.06
N SER A 16 65.62 21.53 61.51
CA SER A 16 65.66 21.12 60.10
C SER A 16 64.53 20.13 59.77
N ARG A 17 64.29 19.10 60.60
CA ARG A 17 63.15 18.19 60.43
C ARG A 17 61.80 18.90 60.53
N LEU A 18 61.67 19.88 61.43
CA LEU A 18 60.44 20.67 61.58
C LEU A 18 60.21 21.54 60.33
N LEU A 19 61.24 22.20 59.81
CA LEU A 19 61.17 22.99 58.57
C LEU A 19 60.85 22.11 57.35
N SER A 20 61.42 20.91 57.26
CA SER A 20 61.06 19.94 56.21
C SER A 20 59.61 19.46 56.34
N LEU A 21 59.12 19.21 57.56
CA LEU A 21 57.71 18.85 57.80
C LEU A 21 56.76 19.98 57.43
N VAL A 22 57.07 21.23 57.78
CA VAL A 22 56.29 22.41 57.39
C VAL A 22 56.30 22.61 55.88
N GLY A 23 57.44 22.40 55.22
CA GLY A 23 57.55 22.44 53.76
C GLY A 23 56.72 21.36 53.06
N ILE A 24 56.77 20.12 53.56
CA ILE A 24 55.94 19.01 53.05
C ILE A 24 54.45 19.31 53.27
N PHE A 25 54.09 19.84 54.44
CA PHE A 25 52.71 20.21 54.75
C PHE A 25 52.22 21.35 53.86
N GLY A 26 53.06 22.36 53.58
CA GLY A 26 52.75 23.45 52.65
C GLY A 26 52.59 22.99 51.21
N ILE A 27 53.41 22.03 50.74
CA ILE A 27 53.24 21.43 49.41
C ILE A 27 51.95 20.61 49.37
N ALA A 28 51.65 19.83 50.42
CA ALA A 28 50.43 19.04 50.51
C ALA A 28 49.17 19.91 50.50
N THR A 29 49.16 21.06 51.20
CA THR A 29 48.01 21.98 51.18
C THR A 29 47.85 22.67 49.82
N ILE A 30 48.93 23.03 49.14
CA ILE A 30 48.88 23.59 47.77
C ILE A 30 48.35 22.56 46.78
N LEU A 31 48.80 21.31 46.87
CA LEU A 31 48.31 20.21 46.02
C LEU A 31 46.83 19.92 46.29
N LEU A 32 46.41 19.92 47.56
CA LEU A 32 45.00 19.72 47.93
C LEU A 32 44.13 20.86 47.42
N GLY A 33 44.57 22.12 47.61
CA GLY A 33 43.88 23.31 47.11
C GLY A 33 43.78 23.33 45.59
N SER A 34 44.84 22.95 44.88
CA SER A 34 44.86 22.84 43.42
C SER A 34 43.92 21.75 42.92
N ALA A 35 43.87 20.59 43.59
CA ALA A 35 42.96 19.50 43.25
C ALA A 35 41.48 19.87 43.49
N ILE A 36 41.18 20.56 44.60
CA ILE A 36 39.83 21.07 44.88
C ILE A 36 39.45 22.15 43.86
N GLY A 37 40.34 23.08 43.55
CA GLY A 37 40.13 24.12 42.55
C GLY A 37 39.88 23.54 41.15
N TYR A 38 40.65 22.52 40.76
CA TYR A 38 40.45 21.80 39.50
C TYR A 38 39.08 21.10 39.45
N LYS A 39 38.66 20.42 40.53
CA LYS A 39 37.33 19.81 40.62
C LYS A 39 36.19 20.83 40.53
N LEU A 40 36.35 22.00 41.16
CA LEU A 40 35.36 23.09 41.08
C LEU A 40 35.25 23.63 39.65
N LEU A 41 36.37 23.86 38.96
CA LEU A 41 36.38 24.31 37.57
C LEU A 41 35.77 23.27 36.63
N GLN A 42 36.05 21.98 36.83
CA GLN A 42 35.41 20.91 36.07
C GLN A 42 33.90 20.90 36.29
N LYS A 43 33.44 21.03 37.55
CA LYS A 43 32.01 21.10 37.87
C LYS A 43 31.34 22.29 37.19
N GLN A 44 31.96 23.47 37.25
CA GLN A 44 31.40 24.68 36.62
C GLN A 44 31.36 24.56 35.09
N SER A 45 32.42 24.04 34.47
CA SER A 45 32.45 23.78 33.02
C SER A 45 31.39 22.75 32.61
N TYR A 46 31.16 21.74 33.45
CA TYR A 46 30.15 20.72 33.26
C TYR A 46 28.73 21.31 33.32
N GLU A 47 28.41 22.10 34.35
CA GLU A 47 27.13 22.82 34.48
C GLU A 47 26.90 23.78 33.29
N GLN A 48 27.93 24.49 32.84
CA GLN A 48 27.84 25.36 31.65
C GLN A 48 27.49 24.60 30.36
N LYS A 49 27.99 23.38 30.19
CA LYS A 49 27.65 22.55 29.02
C LYS A 49 26.20 22.09 29.04
N ILE A 50 25.68 21.72 30.22
CA ILE A 50 24.26 21.37 30.40
C ILE A 50 23.39 22.58 30.03
N GLU A 51 23.72 23.76 30.53
CA GLU A 51 22.95 24.97 30.25
C GLU A 51 23.02 25.39 28.78
N ALA A 52 24.20 25.28 28.16
CA ALA A 52 24.36 25.52 26.72
C ALA A 52 23.50 24.57 25.88
N LEU A 53 23.43 23.29 26.26
CA LEU A 53 22.60 22.29 25.57
C LEU A 53 21.10 22.60 25.73
N LYS A 54 20.65 22.98 26.93
CA LYS A 54 19.27 23.44 27.16
C LYS A 54 18.95 24.67 26.33
N SER A 55 19.86 25.64 26.28
CA SER A 55 19.71 26.86 25.47
C SER A 55 19.64 26.55 23.97
N GLU A 56 20.47 25.64 23.49
CA GLU A 56 20.45 25.18 22.08
C GLU A 56 19.10 24.54 21.73
N LYS A 57 18.58 23.66 22.59
CA LYS A 57 17.28 23.01 22.38
C LYS A 57 16.11 23.98 22.51
N ASP A 58 16.18 24.94 23.42
CA ASP A 58 15.19 26.03 23.51
C ASP A 58 15.18 26.89 22.24
N GLN A 59 16.35 27.22 21.69
CA GLN A 59 16.44 27.97 20.42
C GLN A 59 15.83 27.20 19.25
N GLN A 60 16.00 25.87 19.23
CA GLN A 60 15.49 25.01 18.16
C GLN A 60 13.98 24.73 18.28
N PHE A 61 13.47 24.47 19.49
CA PHE A 61 12.17 23.81 19.66
C PHE A 61 11.16 24.57 20.53
N ASN A 62 11.57 25.62 21.24
CA ASN A 62 10.65 26.36 22.12
C ASN A 62 9.63 27.20 21.33
N SER A 63 9.99 27.68 20.14
CA SER A 63 9.06 28.41 19.28
C SER A 63 7.99 27.47 18.73
N GLY A 64 6.70 27.81 18.94
CA GLY A 64 5.58 26.99 18.49
C GLY A 64 5.36 25.72 19.33
N SER A 65 5.93 25.65 20.54
CA SER A 65 5.75 24.53 21.46
C SER A 65 5.40 24.99 22.87
N GLN A 66 4.65 24.17 23.60
CA GLN A 66 4.59 24.24 25.06
C GLN A 66 5.75 23.43 25.63
N LYS A 67 6.64 24.10 26.39
CA LYS A 67 7.74 23.44 27.09
C LYS A 67 7.29 22.99 28.49
N ASP A 68 7.43 21.70 28.76
CA ASP A 68 7.37 21.16 30.12
C ASP A 68 8.77 20.75 30.56
N HIS A 69 9.09 21.03 31.83
CA HIS A 69 10.38 20.71 32.43
C HIS A 69 10.17 20.17 33.84
N PHE A 70 10.59 18.92 34.08
CA PHE A 70 10.42 18.25 35.36
C PHE A 70 11.50 17.20 35.59
N ARG A 71 11.53 16.62 36.80
CA ARG A 71 12.36 15.46 37.12
C ARG A 71 11.48 14.23 37.35
N LYS A 72 11.93 13.08 36.87
CA LYS A 72 11.33 11.77 37.16
C LYS A 72 12.45 10.83 37.63
N GLY A 73 12.50 10.58 38.93
CA GLY A 73 13.65 9.93 39.54
C GLY A 73 14.89 10.82 39.43
N GLN A 74 15.99 10.26 38.95
CA GLN A 74 17.25 10.97 38.68
C GLN A 74 17.29 11.68 37.32
N ALA A 75 16.38 11.33 36.40
CA ALA A 75 16.33 11.90 35.07
C ALA A 75 15.70 13.31 35.08
N GLU A 76 16.36 14.25 34.40
CA GLU A 76 15.83 15.57 34.08
C GLU A 76 15.20 15.53 32.69
N VAL A 77 13.91 15.87 32.59
CA VAL A 77 13.14 15.76 31.33
C VAL A 77 12.69 17.14 30.88
N ILE A 78 12.95 17.44 29.60
CA ILE A 78 12.47 18.63 28.91
C ILE A 78 11.70 18.17 27.67
N ALA A 79 10.39 18.43 27.63
CA ALA A 79 9.52 18.05 26.53
C ALA A 79 8.96 19.30 25.85
N TYR A 80 9.15 19.40 24.54
CA TYR A 80 8.59 20.44 23.68
C TYR A 80 7.39 19.87 22.93
N TYR A 81 6.19 20.15 23.45
CA TYR A 81 4.95 19.71 22.81
C TYR A 81 4.52 20.71 21.74
N PRO A 82 4.39 20.31 20.47
CA PRO A 82 4.04 21.22 19.40
C PRO A 82 2.62 21.78 19.58
N LEU A 83 2.46 23.06 19.28
CA LEU A 83 1.19 23.78 19.32
C LEU A 83 0.55 23.84 17.93
N GLN A 84 -0.76 23.69 17.90
CA GLN A 84 -1.63 24.10 16.80
C GLN A 84 -2.42 25.33 17.27
N GLY A 85 -2.05 26.51 16.76
CA GLY A 85 -2.54 27.77 17.33
C GLY A 85 -2.05 27.91 18.77
N GLU A 86 -2.97 27.87 19.74
CA GLU A 86 -2.65 27.95 21.18
C GLU A 86 -2.79 26.59 21.90
N GLU A 87 -3.26 25.54 21.20
CA GLU A 87 -3.52 24.23 21.81
C GLU A 87 -2.40 23.23 21.51
N VAL A 88 -2.07 22.39 22.50
CA VAL A 88 -1.10 21.30 22.30
C VAL A 88 -1.73 20.14 21.53
N ILE A 89 -1.01 19.62 20.54
CA ILE A 89 -1.42 18.45 19.78
C ILE A 89 -1.46 17.22 20.69
N ALA A 90 -2.66 16.73 20.98
CA ALA A 90 -2.92 15.71 22.01
C ALA A 90 -2.22 14.37 21.71
N SER A 91 -2.23 13.92 20.45
CA SER A 91 -1.61 12.66 20.02
C SER A 91 -0.09 12.65 20.24
N VAL A 92 0.59 13.77 19.99
CA VAL A 92 2.03 13.92 20.29
C VAL A 92 2.28 13.84 21.78
N ARG A 93 1.49 14.59 22.57
CA ARG A 93 1.60 14.60 24.03
C ARG A 93 1.41 13.20 24.61
N GLU A 94 0.40 12.47 24.14
CA GLU A 94 0.11 11.11 24.58
C GLU A 94 1.29 10.17 24.28
N LYS A 95 1.84 10.22 23.06
CA LYS A 95 2.98 9.38 22.66
C LYS A 95 4.23 9.64 23.51
N ILE A 96 4.56 10.91 23.74
CA ILE A 96 5.69 11.31 24.60
C ILE A 96 5.44 10.86 26.05
N ASN A 97 4.24 11.10 26.59
CA ASN A 97 3.89 10.69 27.95
C ASN A 97 3.91 9.17 28.14
N GLN A 98 3.53 8.41 27.12
CA GLN A 98 3.63 6.95 27.13
C GLN A 98 5.09 6.49 27.22
N ASP A 99 6.00 7.05 26.41
CA ASP A 99 7.43 6.73 26.48
C ASP A 99 8.02 7.11 27.85
N ILE A 100 7.68 8.30 28.35
CA ILE A 100 8.08 8.73 29.69
C ILE A 100 7.61 7.74 30.75
N LYS A 101 6.39 7.22 30.64
CA LYS A 101 5.80 6.28 31.59
C LYS A 101 6.46 4.90 31.54
N GLU A 102 6.69 4.37 30.35
CA GLU A 102 7.03 2.95 30.12
C GLU A 102 8.53 2.71 29.92
N LYS A 103 9.26 3.65 29.33
CA LYS A 103 10.64 3.45 28.84
C LYS A 103 11.69 4.40 29.40
N LEU A 104 11.29 5.41 30.19
CA LEU A 104 12.26 6.30 30.84
C LEU A 104 12.97 5.57 31.99
N GLU A 105 14.30 5.47 31.90
CA GLU A 105 15.15 4.88 32.94
C GLU A 105 15.35 5.85 34.11
N ASP A 106 15.43 5.33 35.34
CA ASP A 106 15.80 6.12 36.53
C ASP A 106 17.33 6.24 36.63
N LYS A 107 17.91 7.07 35.76
CA LYS A 107 19.35 7.35 35.69
C LYS A 107 19.59 8.86 35.70
N GLU A 108 20.81 9.27 36.05
CA GLU A 108 21.25 10.66 35.98
C GLU A 108 21.45 11.06 34.50
N ASP A 109 20.33 11.24 33.79
CA ASP A 109 20.27 11.56 32.37
C ASP A 109 19.52 12.90 32.16
N LEU A 110 19.87 13.63 31.11
CA LEU A 110 19.08 14.75 30.57
C LEU A 110 18.38 14.30 29.29
N VAL A 111 17.05 14.31 29.31
CA VAL A 111 16.22 13.76 28.24
C VAL A 111 15.38 14.85 27.59
N PHE A 112 15.50 14.95 26.27
CA PHE A 112 14.73 15.86 25.44
C PHE A 112 13.70 15.09 24.62
N TYR A 113 12.46 15.58 24.59
CA TYR A 113 11.44 15.17 23.63
C TYR A 113 11.05 16.37 22.77
N TYR A 114 11.01 16.20 21.45
CA TYR A 114 10.65 17.26 20.51
C TYR A 114 10.05 16.66 19.24
N THR A 115 9.50 17.51 18.38
CA THR A 115 9.05 17.09 17.05
C THR A 115 9.81 17.81 15.95
N GLU A 116 10.14 17.08 14.90
CA GLU A 116 10.74 17.61 13.68
C GLU A 116 9.72 17.48 12.56
N GLN A 117 9.36 18.59 11.92
CA GLN A 117 8.51 18.55 10.73
C GLN A 117 9.30 17.92 9.56
N LEU A 118 8.65 17.00 8.87
CA LEU A 118 9.19 16.33 7.69
C LEU A 118 8.66 16.99 6.42
N ASP A 119 9.31 16.69 5.29
CA ASP A 119 8.81 17.11 3.99
C ASP A 119 7.40 16.56 3.75
N PRO A 120 6.50 17.34 3.13
CA PRO A 120 5.15 16.90 2.86
C PRO A 120 5.19 15.75 1.85
N VAL A 121 4.55 14.65 2.23
CA VAL A 121 4.38 13.45 1.38
C VAL A 121 2.95 13.33 0.84
N LEU A 122 2.01 14.07 1.44
CA LEU A 122 0.61 14.17 1.04
C LEU A 122 0.20 15.65 1.06
N LYS A 123 -0.66 16.06 0.14
CA LYS A 123 -1.13 17.44 0.00
C LYS A 123 -2.02 17.81 1.19
N GLY A 124 -1.74 18.93 1.85
CA GLY A 124 -2.50 19.42 3.01
C GLY A 124 -2.32 18.57 4.28
N VAL A 125 -1.29 17.71 4.31
CA VAL A 125 -0.94 16.87 5.46
C VAL A 125 0.51 17.14 5.84
N VAL A 126 0.72 17.47 7.11
CA VAL A 126 2.02 17.71 7.72
C VAL A 126 2.44 16.45 8.48
N ALA A 127 3.59 15.89 8.10
CA ALA A 127 4.21 14.80 8.83
C ALA A 127 5.19 15.35 9.88
N ARG A 128 5.16 14.81 11.10
CA ARG A 128 6.12 15.12 12.17
C ARG A 128 6.72 13.85 12.72
N ASN A 129 8.05 13.84 12.86
CA ASN A 129 8.76 12.81 13.61
C ASN A 129 8.81 13.20 15.08
N ILE A 130 8.44 12.28 15.97
CA ILE A 130 8.58 12.47 17.41
C ILE A 130 9.93 11.90 17.83
N SER A 131 10.82 12.76 18.29
CA SER A 131 12.21 12.42 18.60
C SER A 131 12.45 12.44 20.11
N LYS A 132 13.17 11.43 20.60
CA LYS A 132 13.73 11.36 21.96
C LYS A 132 15.25 11.46 21.85
N GLN A 133 15.86 12.27 22.70
CA GLN A 133 17.31 12.39 22.76
C GLN A 133 17.78 12.36 24.22
N VAL A 134 18.72 11.47 24.53
CA VAL A 134 19.20 11.20 25.90
C VAL A 134 20.67 11.57 26.00
N TYR A 135 21.01 12.34 27.03
CA TYR A 135 22.38 12.71 27.38
C TYR A 135 22.74 12.13 28.75
N ASP A 136 23.85 11.40 28.84
CA ASP A 136 24.34 10.86 30.11
C ASP A 136 24.97 11.98 30.93
N LEU A 137 24.47 12.19 32.15
CA LEU A 137 24.99 13.18 33.10
C LEU A 137 25.84 12.57 34.23
N SER A 138 25.93 11.24 34.32
CA SER A 138 26.74 10.54 35.31
C SER A 138 28.24 10.58 34.98
N ALA A 139 28.57 10.75 33.69
CA ALA A 139 29.93 10.92 33.22
C ALA A 139 30.46 12.33 33.50
N SER A 140 31.78 12.50 33.65
CA SER A 140 32.41 13.83 33.79
C SER A 140 32.36 14.69 32.50
N LYS A 141 31.51 14.30 31.54
CA LYS A 141 31.25 14.94 30.25
C LYS A 141 29.76 14.78 29.91
N VAL A 142 29.20 15.78 29.24
CA VAL A 142 27.86 15.70 28.64
C VAL A 142 28.02 15.02 27.28
N GLU A 143 27.58 13.78 27.14
CA GLU A 143 27.66 12.99 25.90
C GLU A 143 26.26 12.51 25.50
N GLU A 144 25.94 12.60 24.21
CA GLU A 144 24.71 12.04 23.66
C GLU A 144 24.80 10.51 23.67
N LYS A 145 23.86 9.87 24.35
CA LYS A 145 23.76 8.41 24.49
C LYS A 145 22.85 7.81 23.43
N GLU A 146 21.77 8.52 23.09
CA GLU A 146 20.70 8.00 22.25
C GLU A 146 19.97 9.15 21.54
N LYS A 147 19.68 8.97 20.24
CA LYS A 147 18.63 9.70 19.52
C LYS A 147 17.72 8.69 18.84
N THR A 148 16.46 8.62 19.26
CA THR A 148 15.47 7.64 18.75
C THR A 148 14.20 8.33 18.24
N SER A 149 13.62 7.76 17.20
CA SER A 149 12.27 8.12 16.75
C SER A 149 11.24 7.29 17.53
N LEU A 150 10.29 7.96 18.17
CA LEU A 150 9.16 7.33 18.87
C LEU A 150 8.00 7.02 17.90
N GLY A 151 8.12 7.46 16.66
CA GLY A 151 7.13 7.31 15.62
C GLY A 151 6.90 8.59 14.83
N LYS A 152 6.22 8.43 13.71
CA LYS A 152 5.71 9.54 12.90
C LYS A 152 4.24 9.74 13.19
N ILE A 153 3.81 10.99 13.11
CA ILE A 153 2.41 11.36 13.10
C ILE A 153 2.12 12.19 11.87
N PHE A 154 0.89 12.08 11.37
CA PHE A 154 0.40 12.88 10.28
C PHE A 154 -0.73 13.74 10.81
N LEU A 155 -0.70 15.03 10.44
CA LEU A 155 -1.69 16.00 10.86
C LEU A 155 -2.22 16.73 9.63
N THR A 156 -3.48 17.08 9.62
CA THR A 156 -4.01 18.06 8.68
C THR A 156 -3.42 19.45 8.98
N GLU A 157 -3.56 20.41 8.04
CA GLU A 157 -3.10 21.79 8.26
C GLU A 157 -3.74 22.49 9.49
N ASP A 158 -4.95 22.07 9.87
CA ASP A 158 -5.63 22.51 11.10
C ASP A 158 -5.23 21.71 12.35
N GLY A 159 -4.19 20.86 12.26
CA GLY A 159 -3.54 20.15 13.37
C GLY A 159 -4.33 18.98 13.94
N LYS A 160 -5.33 18.46 13.21
CA LYS A 160 -6.04 17.24 13.60
C LYS A 160 -5.28 16.01 13.11
N ASP A 161 -5.41 14.92 13.84
CA ASP A 161 -4.82 13.64 13.44
C ASP A 161 -5.30 13.21 12.06
N PHE A 162 -4.35 12.82 11.22
CA PHE A 162 -4.57 12.23 9.91
C PHE A 162 -4.16 10.76 9.96
N ASP A 163 -5.14 9.88 10.11
CA ASP A 163 -4.92 8.44 10.06
C ASP A 163 -5.09 7.88 8.63
N LEU A 164 -4.67 6.63 8.43
CA LEU A 164 -4.69 5.99 7.11
C LEU A 164 -6.09 5.90 6.50
N SER A 165 -7.15 5.82 7.30
CA SER A 165 -8.52 5.71 6.78
C SER A 165 -8.95 6.95 6.00
N ARG A 166 -8.38 8.12 6.34
CA ARG A 166 -8.68 9.41 5.67
C ARG A 166 -8.09 9.53 4.28
N LEU A 167 -7.13 8.69 3.92
CA LEU A 167 -6.56 8.63 2.57
C LEU A 167 -7.56 8.07 1.55
N PHE A 168 -8.68 7.51 2.01
CA PHE A 168 -9.66 6.82 1.18
C PHE A 168 -11.06 7.42 1.32
N LYS A 169 -11.81 7.38 0.22
CA LYS A 169 -13.24 7.75 0.16
C LYS A 169 -14.13 6.74 0.88
N ASP A 170 -13.70 5.48 0.88
CA ASP A 170 -14.36 4.36 1.55
C ASP A 170 -13.31 3.53 2.30
N ALA A 171 -13.23 3.75 3.62
CA ALA A 171 -12.28 3.08 4.49
C ALA A 171 -12.50 1.57 4.59
N SER A 172 -13.76 1.10 4.48
CA SER A 172 -14.08 -0.33 4.61
C SER A 172 -13.58 -1.08 3.37
N LYS A 173 -13.89 -0.55 2.19
CA LYS A 173 -13.41 -1.12 0.93
C LYS A 173 -11.89 -0.99 0.78
N ALA A 174 -11.32 0.12 1.24
CA ALA A 174 -9.87 0.28 1.27
C ALA A 174 -9.19 -0.75 2.18
N LYS A 175 -9.73 -1.05 3.36
CA LYS A 175 -9.20 -2.09 4.26
C LYS A 175 -9.20 -3.47 3.58
N GLU A 176 -10.27 -3.84 2.89
CA GLU A 176 -10.36 -5.10 2.14
C GLU A 176 -9.29 -5.19 1.04
N LEU A 177 -9.15 -4.13 0.25
CA LEU A 177 -8.13 -4.04 -0.81
C LEU A 177 -6.71 -4.09 -0.23
N LEU A 178 -6.45 -3.37 0.86
CA LEU A 178 -5.16 -3.40 1.55
C LEU A 178 -4.82 -4.81 2.03
N LEU A 179 -5.74 -5.51 2.68
CA LEU A 179 -5.52 -6.90 3.12
C LEU A 179 -5.21 -7.84 1.95
N THR A 180 -5.92 -7.68 0.83
CA THR A 180 -5.69 -8.44 -0.40
C THR A 180 -4.30 -8.17 -0.98
N GLN A 181 -3.91 -6.90 -1.08
CA GLN A 181 -2.60 -6.49 -1.61
C GLN A 181 -1.45 -6.88 -0.66
N ILE A 182 -1.65 -6.82 0.66
CA ILE A 182 -0.70 -7.32 1.65
C ILE A 182 -0.47 -8.81 1.42
N LYS A 183 -1.54 -9.61 1.33
CA LYS A 183 -1.44 -11.06 1.13
C LYS A 183 -0.65 -11.38 -0.15
N SER A 184 -1.05 -10.80 -1.28
CA SER A 184 -0.36 -10.99 -2.57
C SER A 184 1.11 -10.58 -2.52
N THR A 185 1.43 -9.44 -1.89
CA THR A 185 2.82 -8.98 -1.75
C THR A 185 3.67 -9.95 -0.92
N LEU A 186 3.10 -10.58 0.10
CA LEU A 186 3.80 -11.55 0.93
C LEU A 186 3.97 -12.91 0.23
N GLU A 187 2.98 -13.33 -0.55
CA GLU A 187 3.05 -14.52 -1.41
C GLU A 187 4.14 -14.36 -2.49
N ASP A 188 4.23 -13.19 -3.12
CA ASP A 188 5.29 -12.87 -4.09
C ASP A 188 6.69 -12.90 -3.48
N LYS A 189 6.80 -12.51 -2.20
CA LYS A 189 8.03 -12.64 -1.41
C LYS A 189 8.33 -14.09 -0.98
N LYS A 190 7.49 -15.06 -1.38
CA LYS A 190 7.61 -16.49 -1.06
C LYS A 190 7.68 -16.77 0.44
N LEU A 191 6.92 -16.01 1.22
CA LEU A 191 6.82 -16.23 2.65
C LEU A 191 5.97 -17.48 2.93
N ASP A 192 6.26 -18.18 4.03
CA ASP A 192 5.48 -19.35 4.45
C ASP A 192 4.04 -18.96 4.84
N GLN A 193 3.06 -19.82 4.53
CA GLN A 193 1.64 -19.51 4.72
C GLN A 193 1.30 -19.16 6.17
N ALA A 194 1.89 -19.86 7.15
CA ALA A 194 1.62 -19.58 8.56
C ALA A 194 2.09 -18.17 8.97
N LYS A 195 3.18 -17.68 8.37
CA LYS A 195 3.69 -16.32 8.57
C LYS A 195 2.80 -15.29 7.90
N ILE A 196 2.31 -15.57 6.69
CA ILE A 196 1.35 -14.71 5.98
C ILE A 196 0.09 -14.53 6.83
N ASP A 197 -0.47 -15.63 7.32
CA ASP A 197 -1.69 -15.60 8.14
C ASP A 197 -1.48 -14.81 9.44
N GLN A 198 -0.31 -14.94 10.08
CA GLN A 198 0.03 -14.16 11.26
C GLN A 198 0.08 -12.65 10.96
N VAL A 199 0.72 -12.24 9.86
CA VAL A 199 0.80 -10.83 9.46
C VAL A 199 -0.59 -10.29 9.09
N ILE A 200 -1.37 -11.02 8.30
CA ILE A 200 -2.75 -10.62 7.93
C ILE A 200 -3.64 -10.46 9.16
N LYS A 201 -3.51 -11.37 10.13
CA LYS A 201 -4.26 -11.28 11.39
C LYS A 201 -3.91 -10.01 12.18
N SER A 202 -2.63 -9.62 12.22
CA SER A 202 -2.19 -8.40 12.92
C SER A 202 -2.88 -7.12 12.43
N PHE A 203 -3.28 -7.10 11.16
CA PHE A 203 -4.01 -6.02 10.52
C PHE A 203 -5.54 -6.18 10.63
N THR A 204 -6.04 -7.40 10.42
CA THR A 204 -7.48 -7.70 10.44
C THR A 204 -8.14 -7.32 11.76
N ASP A 205 -7.48 -7.64 12.87
CA ASP A 205 -7.97 -7.43 14.24
C ASP A 205 -8.03 -5.94 14.65
N GLN A 206 -7.51 -5.03 13.83
CA GLN A 206 -7.42 -3.60 14.11
C GLN A 206 -8.28 -2.75 13.18
N GLU A 207 -8.73 -1.58 13.64
CA GLU A 207 -9.35 -0.59 12.77
C GLU A 207 -8.31 0.04 11.83
N LEU A 208 -8.71 0.42 10.61
CA LEU A 208 -7.78 1.01 9.65
C LEU A 208 -7.14 2.30 10.19
N ALA A 209 -7.87 3.05 11.01
CA ALA A 209 -7.39 4.29 11.65
C ALA A 209 -6.26 4.04 12.67
N SER A 210 -6.09 2.82 13.19
CA SER A 210 -5.01 2.50 14.13
C SER A 210 -3.75 1.95 13.45
N TRP A 211 -3.79 1.74 12.13
CA TRP A 211 -2.65 1.18 11.40
C TRP A 211 -1.54 2.23 11.29
N SER A 212 -0.34 1.82 11.70
CA SER A 212 0.86 2.64 11.48
C SER A 212 1.24 2.58 10.00
N PHE A 213 1.39 3.74 9.38
CA PHE A 213 1.74 3.86 7.97
C PHE A 213 2.76 4.96 7.72
N ASP A 214 3.37 4.89 6.54
CA ASP A 214 4.13 5.97 5.93
C ASP A 214 3.76 6.08 4.44
N TYR A 215 4.19 7.16 3.80
CA TYR A 215 3.99 7.35 2.36
C TYR A 215 5.30 7.79 1.72
N LYS A 216 5.78 7.00 0.77
CA LYS A 216 7.04 7.28 0.07
C LYS A 216 7.03 6.67 -1.32
N ASP A 217 7.62 7.37 -2.29
CA ASP A 217 7.85 6.85 -3.64
C ASP A 217 6.61 6.20 -4.27
N SER A 218 5.46 6.88 -4.17
CA SER A 218 4.17 6.43 -4.70
C SER A 218 3.67 5.11 -4.07
N GLN A 219 4.07 4.84 -2.83
CA GLN A 219 3.72 3.63 -2.08
C GLN A 219 3.21 3.98 -0.68
N ILE A 220 2.20 3.23 -0.23
CA ILE A 220 1.79 3.16 1.16
C ILE A 220 2.69 2.13 1.83
N ILE A 221 3.39 2.52 2.89
CA ILE A 221 4.22 1.63 3.68
C ILE A 221 3.46 1.31 4.97
N LEU A 222 3.28 0.04 5.27
CA LEU A 222 2.57 -0.42 6.46
C LEU A 222 3.51 -1.18 7.40
N TYR A 223 3.27 -1.02 8.70
CA TYR A 223 4.05 -1.67 9.75
C TYR A 223 3.17 -2.66 10.52
N PRO A 224 3.37 -3.97 10.36
CA PRO A 224 2.61 -4.98 11.09
C PRO A 224 2.82 -4.88 12.60
N ALA A 225 1.74 -4.89 13.38
CA ALA A 225 1.85 -4.93 14.84
C ALA A 225 2.26 -6.34 15.29
N ASN A 226 3.25 -6.46 16.18
CA ASN A 226 3.62 -7.72 16.83
C ASN A 226 3.93 -8.90 15.87
N SER A 227 4.47 -8.64 14.68
CA SER A 227 4.78 -9.68 13.67
C SER A 227 5.97 -10.58 14.02
N GLY A 228 6.63 -10.36 15.18
CA GLY A 228 7.76 -11.16 15.66
C GLY A 228 8.87 -11.27 14.62
N GLU A 229 9.70 -10.23 14.47
CA GLU A 229 10.89 -10.15 13.58
C GLU A 229 10.71 -10.61 12.11
N THR A 230 9.49 -10.94 11.66
CA THR A 230 9.31 -11.66 10.39
C THR A 230 9.17 -10.72 9.21
N VAL A 231 8.44 -9.61 9.38
CA VAL A 231 8.25 -8.56 8.38
C VAL A 231 8.22 -7.21 9.09
N GLU A 232 9.21 -6.36 8.78
CA GLU A 232 9.33 -5.01 9.35
C GLU A 232 8.36 -4.03 8.67
N GLU A 233 8.31 -4.04 7.33
CA GLU A 233 7.46 -3.15 6.54
C GLU A 233 6.91 -3.82 5.27
N ILE A 234 5.77 -3.31 4.82
CA ILE A 234 5.08 -3.77 3.62
C ILE A 234 4.76 -2.55 2.76
N ALA A 235 5.44 -2.42 1.62
CA ALA A 235 5.23 -1.33 0.69
C ALA A 235 4.25 -1.76 -0.41
N LEU A 236 3.18 -0.98 -0.59
CA LEU A 236 2.08 -1.26 -1.50
C LEU A 236 1.94 -0.08 -2.48
N PRO A 237 1.91 -0.32 -3.80
CA PRO A 237 1.81 0.77 -4.78
C PRO A 237 0.48 1.51 -4.67
N ILE A 238 0.51 2.84 -4.64
CA ILE A 238 -0.70 3.66 -4.49
C ILE A 238 -1.72 3.44 -5.61
N SER A 239 -1.24 3.05 -6.80
CA SER A 239 -2.07 2.74 -7.96
C SER A 239 -3.04 1.59 -7.74
N SER A 240 -2.71 0.64 -6.84
CA SER A 240 -3.62 -0.46 -6.48
C SER A 240 -4.87 0.02 -5.73
N PHE A 241 -4.91 1.27 -5.29
CA PHE A 241 -5.99 1.83 -4.47
C PHE A 241 -6.70 3.01 -5.14
N PHE A 242 -6.39 3.34 -6.40
CA PHE A 242 -7.00 4.48 -7.10
C PHE A 242 -8.53 4.40 -7.22
N ASP A 243 -9.10 3.19 -7.14
CA ASP A 243 -10.54 2.96 -7.09
C ASP A 243 -11.24 3.58 -5.86
N VAL A 244 -10.52 3.69 -4.75
CA VAL A 244 -11.06 4.11 -3.44
C VAL A 244 -10.32 5.30 -2.83
N ILE A 245 -9.27 5.80 -3.49
CA ILE A 245 -8.45 6.88 -2.95
C ILE A 245 -9.16 8.24 -2.95
N GLU A 246 -8.91 9.03 -1.91
CA GLU A 246 -9.21 10.46 -1.88
C GLU A 246 -8.08 11.24 -2.57
N SER A 247 -8.23 11.41 -3.88
CA SER A 247 -7.19 11.96 -4.76
C SER A 247 -6.77 13.39 -4.41
N SER A 248 -7.56 14.13 -3.63
CA SER A 248 -7.21 15.49 -3.18
C SER A 248 -5.96 15.53 -2.29
N TYR A 249 -5.56 14.41 -1.67
CA TYR A 249 -4.33 14.29 -0.89
C TYR A 249 -3.08 13.97 -1.73
N LEU A 250 -3.22 13.66 -3.01
CA LEU A 250 -2.06 13.33 -3.85
C LEU A 250 -1.27 14.58 -4.23
N LEU A 251 0.06 14.50 -4.08
CA LEU A 251 0.99 15.49 -4.63
C LEU A 251 1.11 15.35 -6.15
N GLU A 252 1.77 16.31 -6.80
CA GLU A 252 1.81 16.46 -8.27
C GLU A 252 2.09 15.16 -9.02
N LYS A 253 3.17 14.45 -8.66
CA LYS A 253 3.56 13.18 -9.29
C LYS A 253 2.44 12.12 -9.22
N ASP A 254 1.86 11.91 -8.04
CA ASP A 254 0.85 10.86 -7.85
C ASP A 254 -0.53 11.30 -8.39
N ALA A 255 -0.79 12.61 -8.40
CA ALA A 255 -1.96 13.19 -9.05
C ALA A 255 -1.91 12.96 -10.56
N GLU A 256 -0.76 13.10 -11.22
CA GLU A 256 -0.60 12.75 -12.63
C GLU A 256 -0.87 11.27 -12.92
N LEU A 257 -0.33 10.37 -12.07
CA LEU A 257 -0.63 8.93 -12.16
C LEU A 257 -2.13 8.65 -12.01
N TYR A 258 -2.78 9.32 -11.06
CA TYR A 258 -4.22 9.22 -10.86
C TYR A 258 -5.02 9.74 -12.05
N GLN A 259 -4.61 10.87 -12.66
CA GLN A 259 -5.27 11.41 -13.85
C GLN A 259 -5.16 10.44 -15.04
N ALA A 260 -3.99 9.84 -15.25
CA ALA A 260 -3.82 8.83 -16.31
C ALA A 260 -4.72 7.60 -16.07
N TYR A 261 -4.79 7.12 -14.83
CA TYR A 261 -5.71 6.06 -14.43
C TYR A 261 -7.18 6.45 -14.67
N PHE A 262 -7.58 7.66 -14.23
CA PHE A 262 -8.95 8.15 -14.33
C PHE A 262 -9.37 8.34 -15.79
N ALA A 263 -8.47 8.84 -16.65
CA ALA A 263 -8.70 8.95 -18.09
C ALA A 263 -8.88 7.56 -18.73
N LYS A 264 -8.06 6.58 -18.36
CA LYS A 264 -8.21 5.19 -18.83
C LYS A 264 -9.54 4.59 -18.38
N LYS A 265 -9.89 4.77 -17.10
CA LYS A 265 -11.13 4.26 -16.51
C LYS A 265 -12.39 4.89 -17.11
N ASN A 266 -12.34 6.18 -17.45
CA ASN A 266 -13.47 6.88 -18.05
C ASN A 266 -13.53 6.78 -19.58
N LYS A 267 -12.62 6.03 -20.21
CA LYS A 267 -12.75 5.75 -21.63
C LYS A 267 -14.01 4.92 -21.88
N LYS A 268 -14.96 5.49 -22.63
CA LYS A 268 -16.21 4.84 -23.08
C LYS A 268 -15.92 3.78 -24.14
N VAL A 269 -15.51 2.60 -23.70
CA VAL A 269 -15.34 1.41 -24.54
C VAL A 269 -16.25 0.29 -24.06
N VAL A 270 -16.71 -0.55 -24.98
CA VAL A 270 -17.57 -1.70 -24.67
C VAL A 270 -17.22 -2.86 -25.60
N ALA A 271 -17.20 -4.09 -25.06
CA ALA A 271 -17.01 -5.30 -25.84
C ALA A 271 -18.34 -6.04 -26.01
N LEU A 272 -18.81 -6.11 -27.26
CA LEU A 272 -19.96 -6.92 -27.61
C LEU A 272 -19.52 -8.37 -27.81
N THR A 273 -20.15 -9.32 -27.12
CA THR A 273 -19.79 -10.74 -27.18
C THR A 273 -20.99 -11.63 -27.45
N PHE A 274 -20.75 -12.74 -28.16
CA PHE A 274 -21.79 -13.69 -28.58
C PHE A 274 -21.42 -15.12 -28.22
N ASP A 275 -22.33 -15.83 -27.56
CA ASP A 275 -22.14 -17.21 -27.11
C ASP A 275 -22.97 -18.21 -27.95
N ASP A 276 -22.63 -19.49 -27.81
CA ASP A 276 -23.28 -20.69 -28.38
C ASP A 276 -23.17 -20.94 -29.89
N GLY A 277 -22.70 -19.95 -30.66
CA GLY A 277 -22.50 -20.10 -32.10
C GLY A 277 -21.44 -21.14 -32.51
N PRO A 278 -21.17 -21.28 -33.81
CA PRO A 278 -21.89 -20.63 -34.92
C PRO A 278 -23.25 -21.29 -35.19
N ASN A 279 -24.25 -20.49 -35.57
CA ASN A 279 -25.51 -20.95 -36.17
C ASN A 279 -25.57 -20.47 -37.63
N PRO A 280 -25.67 -21.38 -38.61
CA PRO A 280 -25.61 -21.01 -40.03
C PRO A 280 -26.77 -20.11 -40.51
N THR A 281 -27.85 -20.01 -39.74
CA THR A 281 -29.02 -19.19 -40.08
C THR A 281 -28.89 -17.76 -39.56
N THR A 282 -28.40 -17.58 -38.33
CA THR A 282 -28.44 -16.29 -37.62
C THR A 282 -27.08 -15.60 -37.52
N THR A 283 -26.00 -16.35 -37.33
CA THR A 283 -24.64 -15.79 -37.23
C THR A 283 -24.25 -14.98 -38.48
N PRO A 284 -24.55 -15.40 -39.73
CA PRO A 284 -24.26 -14.57 -40.91
C PRO A 284 -24.93 -13.19 -40.87
N GLN A 285 -26.16 -13.12 -40.36
CA GLN A 285 -26.94 -11.89 -40.25
C GLN A 285 -26.37 -10.95 -39.17
N ALA A 286 -25.88 -11.52 -38.06
CA ALA A 286 -25.13 -10.78 -37.05
C ALA A 286 -23.87 -10.16 -37.66
N LEU A 287 -23.07 -10.95 -38.38
CA LEU A 287 -21.86 -10.48 -39.07
C LEU A 287 -22.16 -9.34 -40.07
N ASP A 288 -23.20 -9.51 -40.90
CA ASP A 288 -23.64 -8.47 -41.85
C ASP A 288 -24.00 -7.16 -41.12
N THR A 289 -24.69 -7.27 -39.98
CA THR A 289 -25.05 -6.10 -39.16
C THR A 289 -23.81 -5.45 -38.55
N LEU A 290 -22.90 -6.22 -37.96
CA LEU A 290 -21.66 -5.69 -37.39
C LEU A 290 -20.82 -4.98 -38.46
N ALA A 291 -20.72 -5.55 -39.67
CA ALA A 291 -20.05 -4.95 -40.81
C ALA A 291 -20.72 -3.63 -41.24
N LYS A 292 -22.05 -3.59 -41.35
CA LYS A 292 -22.83 -2.38 -41.69
C LYS A 292 -22.52 -1.22 -40.74
N TYR A 293 -22.41 -1.49 -39.44
CA TYR A 293 -22.09 -0.46 -38.45
C TYR A 293 -20.57 -0.26 -38.25
N GLY A 294 -19.72 -1.01 -38.94
CA GLY A 294 -18.27 -0.93 -38.76
C GLY A 294 -17.80 -1.26 -37.34
N VAL A 295 -18.48 -2.19 -36.67
CA VAL A 295 -18.15 -2.61 -35.30
C VAL A 295 -17.51 -4.00 -35.31
N LYS A 296 -16.67 -4.29 -34.32
CA LYS A 296 -16.11 -5.62 -34.07
C LYS A 296 -16.68 -6.20 -32.77
N ALA A 297 -16.61 -7.51 -32.66
CA ALA A 297 -17.21 -8.29 -31.58
C ALA A 297 -16.34 -9.53 -31.32
N THR A 298 -16.64 -10.24 -30.24
CA THR A 298 -15.98 -11.51 -29.88
C THR A 298 -17.00 -12.64 -29.81
N PHE A 299 -16.78 -13.72 -30.53
CA PHE A 299 -17.69 -14.88 -30.61
C PHE A 299 -17.10 -16.05 -29.83
N PHE A 300 -17.73 -16.47 -28.75
CA PHE A 300 -17.39 -17.68 -28.00
C PHE A 300 -18.19 -18.85 -28.56
N VAL A 301 -17.52 -19.71 -29.32
CA VAL A 301 -18.18 -20.77 -30.10
C VAL A 301 -18.08 -22.14 -29.44
N LEU A 302 -19.10 -22.97 -29.66
CA LEU A 302 -19.11 -24.36 -29.22
C LEU A 302 -18.34 -25.24 -30.21
N GLY A 303 -17.41 -26.06 -29.71
CA GLY A 303 -16.61 -26.97 -30.54
C GLY A 303 -17.47 -27.89 -31.41
N LYS A 304 -18.56 -28.44 -30.87
CA LYS A 304 -19.50 -29.31 -31.61
C LYS A 304 -20.17 -28.63 -32.81
N ASN A 305 -20.27 -27.29 -32.81
CA ASN A 305 -20.96 -26.51 -33.85
C ASN A 305 -20.00 -26.11 -34.99
N ILE A 306 -18.69 -26.36 -34.85
CA ILE A 306 -17.69 -25.95 -35.85
C ILE A 306 -17.79 -26.81 -37.12
N ALA A 307 -18.03 -28.12 -36.98
CA ALA A 307 -18.11 -29.03 -38.11
C ALA A 307 -19.22 -28.62 -39.09
N GLY A 308 -18.86 -28.38 -40.35
CA GLY A 308 -19.77 -27.89 -41.39
C GLY A 308 -19.95 -26.36 -41.40
N ASN A 309 -19.42 -25.64 -40.42
CA ASN A 309 -19.47 -24.17 -40.31
C ASN A 309 -18.06 -23.53 -40.36
N GLU A 310 -17.04 -24.26 -40.84
CA GLU A 310 -15.64 -23.81 -40.83
C GLU A 310 -15.44 -22.51 -41.62
N ASN A 311 -16.19 -22.35 -42.71
CA ASN A 311 -16.16 -21.11 -43.51
C ASN A 311 -16.73 -19.91 -42.76
N LEU A 312 -17.69 -20.14 -41.85
CA LEU A 312 -18.29 -19.08 -41.04
C LEU A 312 -17.31 -18.59 -39.96
N LEU A 313 -16.54 -19.50 -39.35
CA LEU A 313 -15.43 -19.13 -38.46
C LEU A 313 -14.36 -18.33 -39.20
N LYS A 314 -13.96 -18.78 -40.41
CA LYS A 314 -13.01 -18.03 -41.25
C LYS A 314 -13.55 -16.65 -41.60
N ARG A 315 -14.84 -16.54 -41.88
CA ARG A 315 -15.53 -15.27 -42.13
C ARG A 315 -15.42 -14.34 -40.92
N MET A 316 -15.78 -14.80 -39.70
CA MET A 316 -15.62 -14.03 -38.46
C MET A 316 -14.21 -13.44 -38.34
N LYS A 317 -13.18 -14.28 -38.48
CA LYS A 317 -11.77 -13.86 -38.39
C LYS A 317 -11.40 -12.88 -39.51
N SER A 318 -11.82 -13.13 -40.75
CA SER A 318 -11.51 -12.27 -41.90
C SER A 318 -12.15 -10.89 -41.83
N GLU A 319 -13.32 -10.79 -41.17
CA GLU A 319 -14.03 -9.52 -40.95
C GLU A 319 -13.50 -8.76 -39.71
N GLY A 320 -12.46 -9.29 -39.04
CA GLY A 320 -11.78 -8.65 -37.92
C GLY A 320 -12.42 -8.92 -36.56
N HIS A 321 -13.31 -9.90 -36.45
CA HIS A 321 -13.84 -10.36 -35.17
C HIS A 321 -12.87 -11.34 -34.50
N VAL A 322 -13.02 -11.52 -33.20
CA VAL A 322 -12.27 -12.50 -32.43
C VAL A 322 -13.13 -13.74 -32.20
N VAL A 323 -12.53 -14.93 -32.33
CA VAL A 323 -13.19 -16.21 -32.02
C VAL A 323 -12.55 -16.77 -30.76
N GLY A 324 -13.37 -16.99 -29.73
CA GLY A 324 -13.03 -17.61 -28.46
C GLY A 324 -13.70 -18.97 -28.29
N ASN A 325 -13.32 -19.66 -27.23
CA ASN A 325 -13.75 -21.02 -26.91
C ASN A 325 -14.90 -21.01 -25.90
N HIS A 326 -15.98 -21.74 -26.18
CA HIS A 326 -17.14 -21.87 -25.28
C HIS A 326 -17.39 -23.31 -24.80
N SER A 327 -16.33 -24.12 -24.66
CA SER A 327 -16.37 -25.58 -24.49
C SER A 327 -16.84 -26.34 -25.75
N TRP A 328 -16.80 -27.67 -25.69
CA TRP A 328 -17.21 -28.50 -26.81
C TRP A 328 -18.73 -28.58 -26.94
N SER A 329 -19.43 -28.89 -25.83
CA SER A 329 -20.86 -29.22 -25.87
C SER A 329 -21.75 -28.49 -24.87
N HIS A 330 -21.25 -27.42 -24.25
CA HIS A 330 -21.97 -26.59 -23.26
C HIS A 330 -22.35 -27.28 -21.92
N PRO A 331 -21.52 -28.18 -21.34
CA PRO A 331 -21.78 -28.70 -20.00
C PRO A 331 -21.45 -27.66 -18.91
N VAL A 332 -21.98 -27.86 -17.70
CA VAL A 332 -21.52 -27.12 -16.51
C VAL A 332 -20.14 -27.66 -16.11
N LEU A 333 -19.06 -26.99 -16.54
CA LEU A 333 -17.69 -27.51 -16.43
C LEU A 333 -17.28 -27.83 -14.99
N SER A 334 -17.72 -27.04 -14.02
CA SER A 334 -17.44 -27.26 -12.58
C SER A 334 -18.07 -28.52 -11.98
N GLN A 335 -18.98 -29.19 -12.71
CA GLN A 335 -19.60 -30.44 -12.28
C GLN A 335 -18.96 -31.69 -12.92
N LEU A 336 -17.97 -31.49 -13.80
CA LEU A 336 -17.23 -32.57 -14.43
C LEU A 336 -15.98 -32.92 -13.62
N SER A 337 -15.36 -34.06 -13.94
CA SER A 337 -13.99 -34.32 -13.50
C SER A 337 -13.04 -33.29 -14.14
N LEU A 338 -11.92 -33.00 -13.49
CA LEU A 338 -10.93 -32.04 -14.00
C LEU A 338 -10.48 -32.40 -15.44
N GLU A 339 -10.23 -33.68 -15.71
CA GLU A 339 -9.79 -34.13 -17.04
C GLU A 339 -10.89 -34.02 -18.10
N ASP A 340 -12.14 -34.33 -17.76
CA ASP A 340 -13.27 -34.16 -18.69
C ASP A 340 -13.54 -32.68 -19.00
N ALA A 341 -13.45 -31.82 -17.98
CA ALA A 341 -13.59 -30.37 -18.16
C ALA A 341 -12.46 -29.79 -19.03
N LYS A 342 -11.21 -30.20 -18.77
CA LYS A 342 -10.06 -29.81 -19.61
C LYS A 342 -10.26 -30.28 -21.04
N LYS A 343 -10.69 -31.53 -21.24
CA LYS A 343 -10.93 -32.10 -22.56
C LYS A 343 -11.97 -31.33 -23.36
N GLN A 344 -13.08 -30.91 -22.74
CA GLN A 344 -14.08 -30.04 -23.37
C GLN A 344 -13.47 -28.75 -23.94
N ILE A 345 -12.49 -28.19 -23.23
CA ILE A 345 -11.82 -26.95 -23.63
C ILE A 345 -10.75 -27.23 -24.68
N THR A 346 -9.86 -28.20 -24.45
CA THR A 346 -8.73 -28.50 -25.35
C THR A 346 -9.18 -29.05 -26.69
N ASP A 347 -10.20 -29.91 -26.73
CA ASP A 347 -10.74 -30.40 -28.01
C ASP A 347 -11.28 -29.24 -28.88
N THR A 348 -11.86 -28.23 -28.23
CA THR A 348 -12.34 -27.02 -28.92
C THR A 348 -11.17 -26.11 -29.34
N GLU A 349 -10.14 -25.95 -28.50
CA GLU A 349 -8.91 -25.20 -28.85
C GLU A 349 -8.21 -25.79 -30.06
N ASP A 350 -8.08 -27.12 -30.10
CA ASP A 350 -7.42 -27.85 -31.18
C ASP A 350 -8.17 -27.63 -32.50
N LEU A 351 -9.50 -27.75 -32.47
CA LEU A 351 -10.32 -27.57 -33.66
C LEU A 351 -10.34 -26.10 -34.14
N LEU A 352 -10.40 -25.13 -33.22
CA LEU A 352 -10.26 -23.71 -33.55
C LEU A 352 -8.91 -23.43 -34.20
N THR A 353 -7.83 -23.96 -33.64
CA THR A 353 -6.47 -23.80 -34.17
C THR A 353 -6.33 -24.46 -35.54
N GLN A 354 -6.91 -25.64 -35.73
CA GLN A 354 -6.93 -26.34 -37.02
C GLN A 354 -7.65 -25.52 -38.11
N VAL A 355 -8.80 -24.93 -37.79
CA VAL A 355 -9.64 -24.20 -38.78
C VAL A 355 -9.11 -22.79 -39.06
N LEU A 356 -8.65 -22.09 -38.03
CA LEU A 356 -8.27 -20.67 -38.10
C LEU A 356 -6.75 -20.44 -38.18
N GLY A 357 -5.94 -21.47 -37.95
CA GLY A 357 -4.47 -21.40 -37.90
C GLY A 357 -3.91 -20.79 -36.60
N SER A 358 -4.76 -20.29 -35.71
CA SER A 358 -4.36 -19.75 -34.39
C SER A 358 -5.56 -19.69 -33.45
N SER A 359 -5.31 -19.82 -32.15
CA SER A 359 -6.28 -19.54 -31.09
C SER A 359 -6.10 -18.12 -30.53
N SER A 360 -7.21 -17.52 -30.08
CA SER A 360 -7.18 -16.26 -29.30
C SER A 360 -6.78 -16.45 -27.85
N LYS A 361 -6.74 -17.71 -27.37
CA LYS A 361 -6.51 -18.09 -25.97
C LYS A 361 -7.54 -17.52 -24.99
N LEU A 362 -8.73 -17.19 -25.50
CA LEU A 362 -9.87 -16.75 -24.70
C LEU A 362 -10.88 -17.87 -24.55
N MET A 363 -11.31 -18.12 -23.32
CA MET A 363 -12.30 -19.15 -22.99
C MET A 363 -13.41 -18.55 -22.14
N ARG A 364 -14.67 -18.73 -22.54
CA ARG A 364 -15.82 -18.40 -21.70
C ARG A 364 -16.47 -19.69 -21.19
N PRO A 365 -16.46 -19.96 -19.87
CA PRO A 365 -17.15 -21.11 -19.31
C PRO A 365 -18.67 -21.04 -19.53
N PRO A 366 -19.32 -22.10 -20.04
CA PRO A 366 -20.78 -22.19 -20.03
C PRO A 366 -21.35 -21.84 -18.66
N TYR A 367 -22.41 -21.02 -18.65
CA TYR A 367 -23.08 -20.54 -17.43
C TYR A 367 -22.19 -19.74 -16.46
N GLY A 368 -20.97 -19.35 -16.87
CA GLY A 368 -19.98 -18.75 -15.98
C GLY A 368 -19.41 -19.71 -14.93
N ALA A 369 -19.61 -21.02 -15.10
CA ALA A 369 -19.27 -22.03 -14.09
C ALA A 369 -17.87 -22.62 -14.32
N ILE A 370 -16.92 -22.29 -13.45
CA ILE A 370 -15.52 -22.74 -13.52
C ILE A 370 -14.94 -22.99 -12.12
N THR A 371 -13.86 -23.76 -12.01
CA THR A 371 -13.10 -23.96 -10.76
C THR A 371 -11.64 -23.53 -10.93
N ASP A 372 -10.97 -23.21 -9.82
CA ASP A 372 -9.55 -22.81 -9.82
C ASP A 372 -8.66 -23.91 -10.41
N ASP A 373 -8.95 -25.18 -10.09
CA ASP A 373 -8.21 -26.32 -10.65
C ASP A 373 -8.27 -26.36 -12.18
N ILE A 374 -9.45 -26.10 -12.78
CA ILE A 374 -9.59 -26.05 -14.24
C ILE A 374 -8.81 -24.86 -14.80
N ARG A 375 -8.94 -23.67 -14.19
CA ARG A 375 -8.25 -22.46 -14.66
C ARG A 375 -6.73 -22.58 -14.64
N ASN A 376 -6.20 -23.05 -13.52
CA ASN A 376 -4.77 -23.20 -13.29
C ASN A 376 -4.17 -24.36 -14.11
N SER A 377 -4.99 -25.21 -14.72
CA SER A 377 -4.55 -26.31 -15.58
C SER A 377 -4.41 -25.93 -17.06
N LEU A 378 -4.80 -24.71 -17.47
CA LEU A 378 -4.90 -24.31 -18.87
C LEU A 378 -4.33 -22.91 -19.10
N ASP A 379 -3.47 -22.76 -20.10
CA ASP A 379 -2.87 -21.48 -20.50
C ASP A 379 -3.85 -20.62 -21.31
N LEU A 380 -4.99 -20.27 -20.71
CA LEU A 380 -6.09 -19.50 -21.28
C LEU A 380 -6.53 -18.40 -20.33
N SER A 381 -7.07 -17.31 -20.86
CA SER A 381 -7.77 -16.29 -20.08
C SER A 381 -9.27 -16.59 -20.05
N PHE A 382 -9.88 -16.52 -18.87
CA PHE A 382 -11.27 -16.88 -18.65
C PHE A 382 -12.16 -15.63 -18.67
N ILE A 383 -12.98 -15.48 -19.71
CA ILE A 383 -13.73 -14.27 -19.99
C ILE A 383 -15.19 -14.46 -19.60
N MET A 384 -15.64 -13.73 -18.58
CA MET A 384 -17.02 -13.66 -18.13
C MET A 384 -17.70 -12.43 -18.75
N TRP A 385 -18.63 -11.81 -18.03
CA TRP A 385 -19.34 -10.59 -18.42
C TRP A 385 -19.82 -9.85 -17.17
N ASP A 386 -19.97 -8.53 -17.26
CA ASP A 386 -20.62 -7.68 -16.25
C ASP A 386 -22.04 -7.29 -16.66
N VAL A 387 -22.41 -7.45 -17.94
CA VAL A 387 -23.74 -7.14 -18.48
C VAL A 387 -24.33 -8.38 -19.15
N ASP A 388 -25.41 -8.91 -18.58
CA ASP A 388 -26.25 -9.94 -19.22
C ASP A 388 -27.43 -9.25 -19.90
N SER A 389 -27.53 -9.36 -21.24
CA SER A 389 -28.63 -8.76 -21.99
C SER A 389 -29.96 -9.50 -21.79
N LEU A 390 -29.94 -10.66 -21.13
CA LEU A 390 -31.08 -11.55 -20.91
C LEU A 390 -31.81 -11.93 -22.20
N ASP A 391 -31.11 -11.97 -23.33
CA ASP A 391 -31.67 -12.29 -24.64
C ASP A 391 -32.07 -13.77 -24.77
N TRP A 392 -31.33 -14.64 -24.08
CA TRP A 392 -31.62 -16.07 -23.90
C TRP A 392 -32.95 -16.30 -23.17
N LYS A 393 -33.36 -15.36 -22.31
CA LYS A 393 -34.57 -15.43 -21.48
C LYS A 393 -35.75 -14.67 -22.08
N SER A 394 -35.55 -13.40 -22.43
CA SER A 394 -36.63 -12.49 -22.84
C SER A 394 -37.13 -12.75 -24.25
N ARG A 395 -36.23 -13.14 -25.17
CA ARG A 395 -36.54 -13.32 -26.60
C ARG A 395 -37.24 -12.11 -27.24
N ASN A 396 -36.96 -10.90 -26.75
CA ASN A 396 -37.65 -9.68 -27.14
C ASN A 396 -36.66 -8.53 -27.38
N GLU A 397 -36.69 -7.92 -28.55
CA GLU A 397 -35.69 -6.93 -28.95
C GLU A 397 -35.67 -5.68 -28.05
N ALA A 398 -36.85 -5.20 -27.64
CA ALA A 398 -36.96 -4.02 -26.77
C ALA A 398 -36.49 -4.29 -25.34
N ALA A 399 -36.78 -5.49 -24.80
CA ALA A 399 -36.29 -5.90 -23.50
C ALA A 399 -34.75 -6.01 -23.49
N ILE A 400 -34.15 -6.60 -24.54
CA ILE A 400 -32.70 -6.69 -24.69
C ILE A 400 -32.06 -5.30 -24.69
N LEU A 401 -32.60 -4.36 -25.47
CA LEU A 401 -32.12 -2.99 -25.50
C LEU A 401 -32.23 -2.33 -24.11
N THR A 402 -33.35 -2.53 -23.42
CA THR A 402 -33.59 -1.96 -22.09
C THR A 402 -32.56 -2.44 -21.06
N GLU A 403 -32.24 -3.73 -21.06
CA GLU A 403 -31.20 -4.27 -20.17
C GLU A 403 -29.83 -3.64 -20.44
N ILE A 404 -29.46 -3.52 -21.72
CA ILE A 404 -28.20 -2.88 -22.13
C ILE A 404 -28.16 -1.41 -21.70
N GLN A 405 -29.27 -0.67 -21.87
CA GLN A 405 -29.38 0.74 -21.46
C GLN A 405 -29.18 0.93 -19.95
N HIS A 406 -29.64 -0.02 -19.14
CA HIS A 406 -29.56 0.09 -17.68
C HIS A 406 -28.23 -0.37 -17.10
N GLN A 407 -27.57 -1.34 -17.73
CA GLN A 407 -26.43 -2.03 -17.13
C GLN A 407 -25.08 -1.57 -17.67
N VAL A 408 -25.00 -1.13 -18.94
CA VAL A 408 -23.70 -0.85 -19.57
C VAL A 408 -22.98 0.32 -18.92
N ARG A 409 -21.70 0.10 -18.63
CA ARG A 409 -20.74 1.08 -18.12
C ARG A 409 -19.45 1.09 -18.94
N ASN A 410 -18.57 2.04 -18.62
CA ASN A 410 -17.25 2.14 -19.24
C ASN A 410 -16.45 0.85 -19.02
N GLY A 411 -16.12 0.16 -20.10
CA GLY A 411 -15.35 -1.07 -20.04
C GLY A 411 -16.17 -2.35 -19.97
N SER A 412 -17.51 -2.29 -20.09
CA SER A 412 -18.34 -3.49 -19.99
C SER A 412 -18.06 -4.52 -21.09
N ILE A 413 -18.25 -5.79 -20.73
CA ILE A 413 -18.33 -6.95 -21.61
C ILE A 413 -19.80 -7.40 -21.62
N ILE A 414 -20.46 -7.26 -22.76
CA ILE A 414 -21.89 -7.59 -22.92
C ILE A 414 -22.03 -9.01 -23.41
N LEU A 415 -22.75 -9.84 -22.65
CA LEU A 415 -23.20 -11.18 -23.05
C LEU A 415 -24.46 -11.08 -23.92
N MET A 416 -24.40 -11.68 -25.11
CA MET A 416 -25.53 -11.97 -26.00
C MET A 416 -25.34 -13.36 -26.62
N HIS A 417 -26.34 -13.85 -27.36
CA HIS A 417 -26.33 -15.15 -28.03
C HIS A 417 -26.73 -14.99 -29.50
N ASP A 418 -25.82 -15.24 -30.44
CA ASP A 418 -26.06 -15.04 -31.89
C ASP A 418 -26.84 -16.19 -32.55
N ILE A 419 -27.35 -17.13 -31.75
CA ILE A 419 -28.11 -18.29 -32.20
C ILE A 419 -29.63 -18.04 -32.25
N HIS A 420 -30.08 -16.82 -31.92
CA HIS A 420 -31.50 -16.45 -31.82
C HIS A 420 -31.86 -15.20 -32.64
N GLY A 421 -32.98 -15.27 -33.36
CA GLY A 421 -33.49 -14.17 -34.17
C GLY A 421 -33.66 -12.85 -33.41
N PRO A 422 -34.35 -12.81 -32.24
CA PRO A 422 -34.51 -11.57 -31.47
C PRO A 422 -33.20 -10.92 -31.05
N SER A 423 -32.16 -11.72 -30.74
CA SER A 423 -30.82 -11.21 -30.39
C SER A 423 -30.16 -10.54 -31.59
N VAL A 424 -30.25 -11.14 -32.78
CA VAL A 424 -29.70 -10.56 -34.02
C VAL A 424 -30.49 -9.32 -34.45
N ASN A 425 -31.82 -9.36 -34.35
CA ASN A 425 -32.70 -8.26 -34.72
C ASN A 425 -32.54 -7.02 -33.82
N SER A 426 -32.10 -7.18 -32.56
CA SER A 426 -31.86 -6.06 -31.65
C SER A 426 -30.51 -5.37 -31.88
N LEU A 427 -29.58 -6.00 -32.60
CA LEU A 427 -28.23 -5.43 -32.81
C LEU A 427 -28.22 -4.01 -33.40
N PRO A 428 -29.04 -3.67 -34.41
CA PRO A 428 -29.07 -2.30 -34.92
C PRO A 428 -29.36 -1.26 -33.84
N SER A 429 -30.41 -1.47 -33.03
CA SER A 429 -30.82 -0.50 -32.00
C SER A 429 -29.83 -0.44 -30.83
N VAL A 430 -29.26 -1.59 -30.45
CA VAL A 430 -28.19 -1.67 -29.44
C VAL A 430 -26.95 -0.90 -29.89
N ILE A 431 -26.48 -1.11 -31.13
CA ILE A 431 -25.28 -0.44 -31.65
C ILE A 431 -25.52 1.06 -31.79
N GLU A 432 -26.69 1.47 -32.30
CA GLU A 432 -27.07 2.87 -32.44
C GLU A 432 -27.11 3.58 -31.09
N TYR A 433 -27.75 2.97 -30.09
CA TYR A 433 -27.81 3.52 -28.73
C TYR A 433 -26.41 3.71 -28.15
N LEU A 434 -25.58 2.67 -28.13
CA LEU A 434 -24.25 2.72 -27.52
C LEU A 434 -23.33 3.72 -28.24
N LYS A 435 -23.39 3.80 -29.58
CA LYS A 435 -22.67 4.86 -30.33
C LYS A 435 -23.20 6.25 -30.01
N GLY A 436 -24.52 6.42 -29.87
CA GLY A 436 -25.16 7.68 -29.47
C GLY A 436 -24.69 8.15 -28.09
N GLU A 437 -24.48 7.21 -27.17
CA GLU A 437 -23.90 7.46 -25.85
C GLU A 437 -22.37 7.69 -25.87
N GLY A 438 -21.74 7.63 -27.04
CA GLY A 438 -20.31 7.87 -27.24
C GLY A 438 -19.40 6.67 -26.96
N TYR A 439 -19.93 5.44 -26.93
CA TYR A 439 -19.12 4.24 -26.78
C TYR A 439 -18.39 3.88 -28.07
N THR A 440 -17.13 3.46 -27.90
CA THR A 440 -16.35 2.78 -28.92
C THR A 440 -16.45 1.27 -28.72
N PHE A 441 -16.89 0.55 -29.74
CA PHE A 441 -16.90 -0.91 -29.74
C PHE A 441 -15.49 -1.45 -29.91
N VAL A 442 -15.12 -2.41 -29.08
CA VAL A 442 -13.82 -3.08 -29.10
C VAL A 442 -14.00 -4.60 -28.97
N THR A 443 -13.03 -5.37 -29.45
CA THR A 443 -12.94 -6.80 -29.15
C THR A 443 -12.42 -7.02 -27.72
N VAL A 444 -12.61 -8.21 -27.15
CA VAL A 444 -12.09 -8.53 -25.81
C VAL A 444 -10.56 -8.35 -25.72
N PRO A 445 -9.74 -8.77 -26.70
CA PRO A 445 -8.30 -8.48 -26.69
C PRO A 445 -7.95 -6.99 -26.69
N GLU A 446 -8.69 -6.16 -27.43
CA GLU A 446 -8.48 -4.70 -27.43
C GLU A 446 -8.88 -4.07 -26.09
N LEU A 447 -9.96 -4.56 -25.47
CA LEU A 447 -10.45 -4.12 -24.17
C LEU A 447 -9.43 -4.41 -23.05
N LEU A 448 -8.96 -5.66 -22.99
CA LEU A 448 -8.12 -6.16 -21.89
C LEU A 448 -6.62 -5.96 -22.13
N ASN A 449 -6.15 -5.98 -23.38
CA ASN A 449 -4.77 -5.74 -23.79
C ASN A 449 -3.72 -6.44 -22.89
N SER A 450 -2.81 -5.68 -22.28
CA SER A 450 -1.75 -6.15 -21.40
C SER A 450 -2.26 -6.79 -20.10
N ARG A 451 -3.55 -6.65 -19.78
CA ARG A 451 -4.16 -7.32 -18.62
C ARG A 451 -4.35 -8.81 -18.83
N LEU A 452 -4.47 -9.29 -20.08
CA LEU A 452 -4.68 -10.71 -20.36
C LEU A 452 -3.49 -11.53 -19.85
N LYS A 453 -3.78 -12.49 -18.98
CA LYS A 453 -2.87 -13.45 -18.37
C LYS A 453 -3.55 -14.82 -18.38
N ALA A 454 -2.72 -15.87 -18.41
CA ALA A 454 -3.21 -17.23 -18.27
C ALA A 454 -3.87 -17.40 -16.88
N HIS A 455 -4.86 -18.27 -16.81
CA HIS A 455 -5.59 -18.68 -15.59
C HIS A 455 -6.51 -17.62 -14.98
N GLU A 456 -6.30 -16.34 -15.26
CA GLU A 456 -7.09 -15.24 -14.71
C GLU A 456 -8.52 -15.15 -15.24
N ILE A 457 -9.42 -14.63 -14.40
CA ILE A 457 -10.83 -14.34 -14.74
C ILE A 457 -10.98 -12.85 -15.01
N TYR A 458 -11.79 -12.51 -16.01
CA TYR A 458 -12.13 -11.12 -16.36
C TYR A 458 -13.64 -10.98 -16.50
N TYR A 459 -14.25 -10.06 -15.75
CA TYR A 459 -15.69 -9.76 -15.85
C TYR A 459 -15.95 -8.53 -16.71
N ASP A 460 -15.05 -7.56 -16.65
CA ASP A 460 -15.07 -6.36 -17.47
C ASP A 460 -13.63 -5.90 -17.77
N ARG A 461 -13.45 -4.66 -18.22
CA ARG A 461 -12.13 -4.12 -18.50
C ARG A 461 -11.22 -4.05 -17.26
N ASP A 462 -11.79 -3.74 -16.11
CA ASP A 462 -11.09 -3.32 -14.89
C ASP A 462 -11.22 -4.35 -13.74
N GLN A 463 -12.10 -5.36 -13.87
CA GLN A 463 -12.30 -6.47 -12.92
C GLN A 463 -11.89 -7.84 -13.44
#